data_AF-A0A2D3D7G9-F1
#
_entry.id   AF-A0A2D3D7G9-F1
#
_cell.length_a   1.000
_cell.length_b   1.000
_cell.length_c   1.000
_cell.angle_alpha   90.00
_cell.angle_beta   90.00
_cell.angle_gamma   90.00
#
_symmetry.space_group_name_H-M   'P 1'
#
loop_
_entity.id
_entity.type
_entity.pdbx_description
1 polymer ?
#
loop_
_entity_poly.entity_id
_entity_poly.type
_entity_poly.pdbx_seq_one_letter_code
_entity_poly.pdbx_strand_id
1 'polypeptide(L)'
;MLAVLVAMSFAGCAQRSTDSPASTTSVGVDTQEGSLMNSVRTEFTPKALRAYVEYVYGDEAGRFLGSAVVEGRKTVPIAEVDGAPATAYAITYYCDPAHDVPFDIGMQQGRRYRQMVHVEGCPKLGDSGTVSMAESQLSGATGVTVDAGRGRVLVVVYEIKDDQEN
;
A
#
# COMPACT_ATOMS: atom_id res chain seq x y z
N MET A 1 -11.10 -48.01 -33.63
CA MET A 1 -10.73 -49.17 -32.79
C MET A 1 -9.26 -49.48 -33.03
N LEU A 2 -8.37 -49.07 -32.13
CA LEU A 2 -7.11 -49.77 -31.86
C LEU A 2 -6.53 -49.19 -30.56
N ALA A 3 -6.60 -50.00 -29.51
CA ALA A 3 -5.92 -49.80 -28.25
C ALA A 3 -4.60 -50.57 -28.31
N VAL A 4 -3.49 -49.91 -28.04
CA VAL A 4 -2.27 -50.57 -27.57
C VAL A 4 -1.52 -49.56 -26.69
N LEU A 5 -1.39 -49.87 -25.40
CA LEU A 5 -0.19 -49.48 -24.69
C LEU A 5 0.16 -50.55 -23.65
N VAL A 6 1.36 -51.05 -23.86
CA VAL A 6 2.02 -52.22 -23.30
C VAL A 6 2.40 -51.96 -21.85
N ALA A 7 2.17 -52.95 -20.99
CA ALA A 7 2.76 -53.02 -19.66
C ALA A 7 4.17 -53.62 -19.74
N MET A 8 5.14 -53.04 -19.03
CA MET A 8 6.33 -53.76 -18.55
C MET A 8 6.75 -53.23 -17.18
N SER A 9 6.75 -54.14 -16.22
CA SER A 9 7.28 -53.98 -14.87
C SER A 9 8.77 -54.33 -14.86
N PHE A 10 9.60 -53.57 -14.14
CA PHE A 10 10.87 -54.08 -13.61
C PHE A 10 11.13 -53.59 -12.19
N ALA A 11 11.73 -54.50 -11.44
CA ALA A 11 11.99 -54.52 -10.02
C ALA A 11 12.94 -53.42 -9.52
N GLY A 12 12.70 -53.01 -8.27
CA GLY A 12 13.70 -53.11 -7.21
C GLY A 12 14.83 -52.08 -7.17
N CYS A 13 14.73 -51.13 -6.24
CA CYS A 13 15.82 -50.80 -5.31
C CYS A 13 15.21 -50.50 -3.94
N ALA A 14 15.46 -51.39 -2.99
CA ALA A 14 15.37 -51.07 -1.58
C ALA A 14 16.60 -50.23 -1.21
N GLN A 15 16.40 -48.97 -0.83
CA GLN A 15 17.37 -48.23 -0.02
C GLN A 15 16.59 -47.42 1.02
N ARG A 16 16.66 -47.94 2.24
CA ARG A 16 16.20 -47.31 3.46
C ARG A 16 17.21 -46.22 3.80
N SER A 17 16.92 -44.98 3.44
CA SER A 17 17.56 -43.83 4.05
C SER A 17 16.63 -43.31 5.14
N THR A 18 16.94 -43.68 6.38
CA THR A 18 16.55 -42.88 7.54
C THR A 18 17.25 -41.54 7.41
N ASP A 19 16.59 -40.58 6.75
CA ASP A 19 16.82 -39.17 7.03
C ASP A 19 15.68 -38.71 7.92
N SER A 20 16.03 -38.41 9.16
CA SER A 20 15.20 -37.60 10.05
C SER A 20 14.66 -36.41 9.25
N PRO A 21 13.37 -36.03 9.35
CA PRO A 21 13.00 -34.68 8.97
C PRO A 21 13.73 -33.78 9.97
N ALA A 22 14.89 -33.25 9.55
CA ALA A 22 15.43 -32.05 10.14
C ALA A 22 14.29 -31.06 10.07
N SER A 23 13.71 -30.75 11.24
CA SER A 23 12.76 -29.68 11.42
C SER A 23 13.35 -28.45 10.76
N THR A 24 12.96 -28.21 9.52
CA THR A 24 13.20 -26.97 8.82
C THR A 24 12.20 -26.02 9.44
N THR A 25 12.57 -25.51 10.61
CA THR A 25 12.03 -24.25 11.09
C THR A 25 12.36 -23.28 9.97
N SER A 26 11.37 -22.98 9.13
CA SER A 26 11.44 -21.84 8.24
C SER A 26 11.55 -20.63 9.16
N VAL A 27 12.79 -20.22 9.45
CA VAL A 27 13.07 -18.92 10.05
C VAL A 27 12.56 -17.94 9.01
N GLY A 28 11.35 -17.41 9.23
CA GLY A 28 10.85 -16.30 8.44
C GLY A 28 11.90 -15.22 8.53
N VAL A 29 12.56 -14.94 7.41
CA VAL A 29 13.41 -13.76 7.31
C VAL A 29 12.42 -12.60 7.36
N ASP A 30 12.22 -12.04 8.55
CA ASP A 30 11.47 -10.80 8.71
C ASP A 30 12.22 -9.74 7.90
N THR A 31 11.76 -9.50 6.68
CA THR A 31 12.31 -8.43 5.84
C THR A 31 12.06 -7.11 6.55
N GLN A 32 12.97 -6.16 6.41
CA GLN A 32 12.76 -4.83 6.98
C GLN A 32 11.44 -4.22 6.49
N GLU A 33 11.06 -4.45 5.23
CA GLU A 33 9.74 -4.14 4.69
C GLU A 33 8.60 -4.77 5.50
N GLY A 34 8.66 -6.08 5.76
CA GLY A 34 7.67 -6.82 6.52
C GLY A 34 7.55 -6.32 7.96
N SER A 35 8.67 -5.96 8.58
CA SER A 35 8.72 -5.36 9.92
C SER A 35 8.04 -3.98 9.93
N LEU A 36 8.33 -3.12 8.94
CA LEU A 36 7.70 -1.80 8.82
C LEU A 36 6.20 -1.90 8.57
N MET A 37 5.77 -2.78 7.65
CA MET A 37 4.34 -3.04 7.44
C MET A 37 3.69 -3.59 8.73
N ASN A 38 4.38 -4.46 9.47
CA ASN A 38 3.87 -4.91 10.76
C ASN A 38 3.72 -3.75 11.78
N SER A 39 4.64 -2.78 11.80
CA SER A 39 4.46 -1.55 12.58
C SER A 39 3.24 -0.75 12.11
N VAL A 40 2.97 -0.64 10.81
CA VAL A 40 1.74 -0.01 10.30
C VAL A 40 0.50 -0.70 10.86
N ARG A 41 0.45 -2.04 10.79
CA ARG A 41 -0.68 -2.84 11.25
C ARG A 41 -0.91 -2.73 12.76
N THR A 42 0.16 -2.76 13.53
CA THR A 42 0.10 -2.85 15.01
C THR A 42 -0.04 -1.50 15.68
N GLU A 43 0.71 -0.49 15.22
CA GLU A 43 0.68 0.85 15.82
C GLU A 43 -0.45 1.71 15.25
N PHE A 44 -0.82 1.47 13.99
CA PHE A 44 -1.83 2.24 13.26
C PHE A 44 -1.57 3.76 13.35
N THR A 45 -0.35 4.19 13.04
CA THR A 45 0.02 5.62 13.08
C THR A 45 0.43 6.14 11.71
N PRO A 46 0.18 7.43 11.43
CA PRO A 46 0.69 8.05 10.20
C PRO A 46 2.21 8.01 10.08
N LYS A 47 2.93 8.01 11.21
CA LYS A 47 4.38 7.88 11.26
C LYS A 47 4.84 6.50 10.79
N ALA A 48 4.18 5.43 11.21
CA ALA A 48 4.49 4.07 10.78
C ALA A 48 4.24 3.91 9.27
N LEU A 49 3.11 4.40 8.76
CA LEU A 49 2.80 4.35 7.33
C LEU A 49 3.82 5.15 6.50
N ARG A 50 4.19 6.34 6.98
CA ARG A 50 5.20 7.18 6.33
C ARG A 50 6.55 6.46 6.23
N ALA A 51 7.01 5.86 7.33
CA ALA A 51 8.28 5.12 7.35
C ALA A 51 8.27 3.91 6.41
N TYR A 52 7.13 3.21 6.31
CA TYR A 52 6.96 2.13 5.33
C TYR A 52 7.07 2.66 3.89
N VAL A 53 6.39 3.75 3.56
CA VAL A 53 6.42 4.36 2.22
C VAL A 53 7.81 4.85 1.85
N GLU A 54 8.48 5.59 2.72
CA GLU A 54 9.85 6.08 2.47
C GLU A 54 10.86 4.93 2.33
N TYR A 55 10.64 3.79 2.99
CA TYR A 55 11.47 2.61 2.80
C TYR A 55 11.21 1.92 1.46
N VAL A 56 9.95 1.74 1.07
CA VAL A 56 9.56 1.02 -0.15
C VAL A 56 9.92 1.79 -1.41
N TYR A 57 9.68 3.11 -1.41
CA TYR A 57 9.86 3.96 -2.60
C TYR A 57 11.17 4.76 -2.56
N GLY A 58 11.84 4.87 -1.42
CA GLY A 58 13.09 5.65 -1.31
C GLY A 58 12.89 7.09 -1.78
N ASP A 59 13.78 7.53 -2.68
CA ASP A 59 13.73 8.88 -3.26
C ASP A 59 12.49 9.10 -4.15
N GLU A 60 11.92 8.03 -4.74
CA GLU A 60 10.72 8.11 -5.58
C GLU A 60 9.44 8.40 -4.78
N ALA A 61 9.50 8.32 -3.44
CA ALA A 61 8.38 8.74 -2.60
C ALA A 61 8.04 10.22 -2.82
N GLY A 62 9.03 11.04 -3.20
CA GLY A 62 8.88 12.48 -3.37
C GLY A 62 8.90 13.24 -2.04
N ARG A 63 8.44 14.50 -2.05
CA ARG A 63 8.44 15.35 -0.85
C ARG A 63 7.16 15.17 -0.05
N PHE A 64 7.29 14.80 1.23
CA PHE A 64 6.17 14.63 2.15
C PHE A 64 5.40 15.94 2.37
N LEU A 65 4.06 15.89 2.23
CA LEU A 65 3.17 17.04 2.34
C LEU A 65 2.22 16.98 3.54
N GLY A 66 1.91 15.78 4.03
CA GLY A 66 0.95 15.65 5.12
C GLY A 66 0.54 14.20 5.35
N SER A 67 -0.07 13.97 6.51
CA SER A 67 -0.62 12.68 6.87
C SER A 67 -1.71 12.80 7.92
N ALA A 68 -2.58 11.80 8.00
CA ALA A 68 -3.61 11.76 9.02
C ALA A 68 -4.11 10.34 9.27
N VAL A 69 -4.72 10.17 10.45
CA VAL A 69 -5.76 9.16 10.66
C VAL A 69 -7.09 9.84 10.32
N VAL A 70 -7.91 9.20 9.49
CA VAL A 70 -9.22 9.69 9.09
C VAL A 70 -10.31 8.72 9.52
N GLU A 71 -11.29 9.25 10.24
CA GLU A 71 -12.56 8.62 10.59
C GLU A 71 -13.67 9.55 10.07
N GLY A 72 -14.73 8.98 9.48
CA GLY A 72 -15.72 9.78 8.75
C GLY A 72 -15.12 10.48 7.52
N ARG A 73 -15.64 11.65 7.18
CA ARG A 73 -15.15 12.46 6.07
C ARG A 73 -14.24 13.58 6.57
N LYS A 74 -13.00 13.61 6.08
CA LYS A 74 -12.03 14.65 6.43
C LYS A 74 -11.14 15.00 5.25
N THR A 75 -10.81 16.29 5.15
CA THR A 75 -9.76 16.78 4.25
C THR A 75 -8.47 16.95 5.02
N VAL A 76 -7.44 16.20 4.62
CA VAL A 76 -6.06 16.35 5.07
C VAL A 76 -5.43 17.50 4.26
N PRO A 77 -4.99 18.59 4.91
CA PRO A 77 -4.36 19.69 4.18
C PRO A 77 -3.05 19.22 3.56
N ILE A 78 -2.82 19.64 2.32
CA ILE A 78 -1.51 19.55 1.69
C ILE A 78 -0.72 20.75 2.15
N ALA A 79 0.43 20.53 2.79
CA ALA A 79 1.30 21.64 3.17
C ALA A 79 1.72 22.42 1.91
N GLU A 80 1.62 23.74 1.98
CA GLU A 80 2.29 24.59 1.00
C GLU A 80 3.79 24.42 1.20
N VAL A 81 4.50 24.28 0.09
CA VAL A 81 5.93 24.12 0.13
C VAL A 81 6.55 24.87 -1.04
N ASP A 82 7.61 25.60 -0.72
CA ASP A 82 8.28 26.47 -1.68
C ASP A 82 8.82 25.70 -2.89
N GLY A 83 8.85 26.38 -4.04
CA GLY A 83 9.41 25.90 -5.30
C GLY A 83 8.39 25.77 -6.43
N ALA A 84 8.78 25.10 -7.50
CA ALA A 84 7.89 24.79 -8.62
C ALA A 84 6.69 23.95 -8.16
N PRO A 85 5.52 24.08 -8.82
CA PRO A 85 4.36 23.21 -8.57
C PRO A 85 4.72 21.73 -8.68
N ALA A 86 3.99 20.89 -7.97
CA ALA A 86 4.11 19.44 -8.13
C ALA A 86 3.72 19.01 -9.56
N THR A 87 4.34 17.95 -10.08
CA THR A 87 3.86 17.28 -11.31
C THR A 87 2.67 16.39 -10.98
N ALA A 88 2.75 15.69 -9.85
CA ALA A 88 1.69 14.80 -9.37
C ALA A 88 1.67 14.76 -7.84
N TYR A 89 0.56 14.28 -7.30
CA TYR A 89 0.40 13.93 -5.90
C TYR A 89 0.26 12.42 -5.77
N ALA A 90 1.00 11.82 -4.86
CA ALA A 90 0.89 10.41 -4.48
C ALA A 90 0.29 10.31 -3.09
N ILE A 91 -0.73 9.45 -2.95
CA ILE A 91 -1.42 9.20 -1.70
C ILE A 91 -1.32 7.72 -1.42
N THR A 92 -0.58 7.37 -0.36
CA THR A 92 -0.59 6.01 0.17
C THR A 92 -1.56 5.94 1.33
N TYR A 93 -2.40 4.91 1.33
CA TYR A 93 -3.33 4.63 2.42
C TYR A 93 -3.04 3.30 3.08
N TYR A 94 -3.53 3.15 4.30
CA TYR A 94 -3.71 1.85 4.95
C TYR A 94 -5.04 1.86 5.73
N CYS A 95 -5.91 0.91 5.46
CA CYS A 95 -7.21 0.82 6.15
C CYS A 95 -7.12 -0.05 7.42
N ASP A 96 -7.93 0.26 8.43
CA ASP A 96 -8.05 -0.50 9.66
C ASP A 96 -8.89 -1.78 9.46
N PRO A 97 -8.33 -2.99 9.58
CA PRO A 97 -9.08 -4.23 9.41
C PRO A 97 -10.18 -4.43 10.46
N ALA A 98 -10.14 -3.73 11.59
CA ALA A 98 -11.23 -3.76 12.58
C ALA A 98 -12.49 -3.02 12.09
N HIS A 99 -12.37 -2.20 11.05
CA HIS A 99 -13.42 -1.37 10.50
C HIS A 99 -13.56 -1.59 8.98
N ASP A 100 -13.86 -2.83 8.60
CA ASP A 100 -14.06 -3.28 7.21
C ASP A 100 -15.34 -2.67 6.59
N VAL A 101 -15.21 -1.47 6.04
CA VAL A 101 -16.26 -0.78 5.29
C VAL A 101 -15.66 -0.04 4.08
N PRO A 102 -16.45 0.25 3.04
CA PRO A 102 -15.97 1.00 1.89
C PRO A 102 -15.50 2.42 2.26
N PHE A 103 -14.54 2.94 1.50
CA PHE A 103 -14.08 4.33 1.63
C PHE A 103 -13.62 4.92 0.29
N ASP A 104 -13.64 6.25 0.21
CA ASP A 104 -13.19 7.01 -0.95
C ASP A 104 -11.99 7.89 -0.62
N ILE A 105 -11.08 8.03 -1.58
CA ILE A 105 -9.96 8.98 -1.50
C ILE A 105 -9.98 9.84 -2.77
N GLY A 106 -9.81 11.15 -2.61
CA GLY A 106 -9.68 12.07 -3.72
C GLY A 106 -9.02 13.39 -3.35
N MET A 107 -8.71 14.20 -4.37
CA MET A 107 -8.11 15.52 -4.18
C MET A 107 -9.19 16.60 -4.02
N GLN A 108 -8.88 17.62 -3.23
CA GLN A 108 -9.75 18.76 -2.94
C GLN A 108 -9.07 20.07 -3.37
N GLN A 109 -9.81 20.93 -4.07
CA GLN A 109 -9.44 22.31 -4.39
C GLN A 109 -10.64 23.22 -4.11
N GLY A 110 -10.61 23.96 -2.99
CA GLY A 110 -11.73 24.81 -2.60
C GLY A 110 -13.03 23.98 -2.47
N ARG A 111 -13.98 24.16 -3.40
CA ARG A 111 -15.23 23.37 -3.47
C ARG A 111 -15.18 22.18 -4.43
N ARG A 112 -14.13 22.08 -5.26
CA ARG A 112 -13.97 21.03 -6.25
C ARG A 112 -13.36 19.80 -5.58
N TYR A 113 -14.00 18.66 -5.77
CA TYR A 113 -13.52 17.36 -5.34
C TYR A 113 -13.33 16.48 -6.56
N ARG A 114 -12.22 15.76 -6.64
CA ARG A 114 -11.97 14.75 -7.66
C ARG A 114 -11.59 13.45 -7.00
N GLN A 115 -12.51 12.48 -7.04
CA GLN A 115 -12.28 11.13 -6.56
C GLN A 115 -11.16 10.47 -7.38
N MET A 116 -10.28 9.76 -6.68
CA MET A 116 -9.16 9.02 -7.25
C MET A 116 -9.40 7.52 -7.18
N VAL A 117 -9.92 7.06 -6.04
CA VAL A 117 -10.16 5.64 -5.79
C VAL A 117 -11.37 5.44 -4.90
N HIS A 118 -12.08 4.36 -5.17
CA HIS A 118 -13.05 3.73 -4.29
C HIS A 118 -12.45 2.41 -3.83
N VAL A 119 -12.47 2.14 -2.53
CA VAL A 119 -12.05 0.86 -1.95
C VAL A 119 -13.27 0.23 -1.30
N GLU A 120 -13.60 -1.00 -1.72
CA GLU A 120 -14.84 -1.70 -1.32
C GLU A 120 -14.85 -2.17 0.14
N GLY A 121 -13.69 -2.24 0.79
CA GLY A 121 -13.56 -2.73 2.16
C GLY A 121 -12.12 -2.89 2.59
N CYS A 122 -11.93 -3.28 3.84
CA CYS A 122 -10.64 -3.53 4.46
C CYS A 122 -10.46 -5.03 4.80
N PRO A 123 -9.65 -5.77 4.03
CA PRO A 123 -9.33 -7.17 4.31
C PRO A 123 -8.76 -7.38 5.71
N LYS A 124 -8.81 -8.62 6.22
CA LYS A 124 -8.41 -8.98 7.60
C LYS A 124 -6.99 -8.58 8.03
N LEU A 125 -6.07 -8.36 7.08
CA LEU A 125 -4.69 -7.93 7.35
C LEU A 125 -4.46 -6.43 7.08
N GLY A 126 -5.56 -5.69 6.90
CA GLY A 126 -5.57 -4.38 6.28
C GLY A 126 -5.41 -4.48 4.76
N ASP A 127 -5.55 -3.33 4.12
CA ASP A 127 -5.12 -3.11 2.74
C ASP A 127 -4.36 -1.79 2.68
N SER A 128 -3.33 -1.77 1.84
CA SER A 128 -2.55 -0.57 1.54
C SER A 128 -2.36 -0.45 0.04
N GLY A 129 -2.58 0.75 -0.47
CA GLY A 129 -2.31 1.07 -1.86
C GLY A 129 -1.80 2.50 -2.00
N THR A 130 -1.10 2.74 -3.09
CA THR A 130 -0.69 4.09 -3.50
C THR A 130 -1.48 4.47 -4.75
N VAL A 131 -2.13 5.64 -4.71
CA VAL A 131 -2.85 6.21 -5.85
C VAL A 131 -2.26 7.58 -6.16
N SER A 132 -2.10 7.87 -7.45
CA SER A 132 -1.47 9.11 -7.89
C SER A 132 -2.37 9.89 -8.84
N MET A 133 -2.31 11.23 -8.75
CA MET A 133 -3.03 12.16 -9.60
C MET A 133 -2.07 13.22 -10.12
N ALA A 134 -2.02 13.40 -11.44
CA ALA A 134 -1.27 14.52 -12.03
C ALA A 134 -1.90 15.86 -11.61
N GLU A 135 -1.06 16.86 -11.34
CA GLU A 135 -1.49 18.21 -10.94
C GLU A 135 -2.49 18.78 -11.96
N SER A 136 -2.24 18.56 -13.24
CA SER A 136 -3.08 19.04 -14.35
C SER A 136 -4.53 18.54 -14.31
N GLN A 137 -4.82 17.47 -13.57
CA GLN A 137 -6.17 16.94 -13.41
C GLN A 137 -6.99 17.71 -12.37
N LEU A 138 -6.34 18.36 -11.40
CA LEU A 138 -6.94 19.26 -10.43
C LEU A 138 -5.90 20.27 -9.93
N SER A 139 -5.60 21.26 -10.76
CA SER A 139 -4.49 22.17 -10.49
C SER A 139 -4.69 22.99 -9.22
N GLY A 140 -3.63 23.16 -8.43
CA GLY A 140 -3.66 23.86 -7.15
C GLY A 140 -4.54 23.18 -6.09
N ALA A 141 -4.55 21.85 -6.06
CA ALA A 141 -5.23 21.10 -5.00
C ALA A 141 -4.64 21.45 -3.63
N THR A 142 -5.52 21.69 -2.65
CA THR A 142 -5.17 22.17 -1.30
C THR A 142 -5.25 21.07 -0.25
N GLY A 143 -5.74 19.89 -0.61
CA GLY A 143 -5.88 18.79 0.33
C GLY A 143 -6.30 17.48 -0.29
N VAL A 144 -6.18 16.42 0.49
CA VAL A 144 -6.69 15.09 0.18
C VAL A 144 -7.93 14.86 1.04
N THR A 145 -9.08 14.64 0.41
CA THR A 145 -10.30 14.26 1.12
C THR A 145 -10.43 12.75 1.13
N VAL A 146 -10.56 12.21 2.33
CA VAL A 146 -10.90 10.81 2.58
C VAL A 146 -12.30 10.78 3.16
N ASP A 147 -13.18 9.98 2.58
CA ASP A 147 -14.50 9.66 3.12
C ASP A 147 -14.48 8.20 3.60
N ALA A 148 -14.14 8.01 4.87
CA ALA A 148 -14.03 6.69 5.49
C ALA A 148 -15.37 6.17 6.01
N GLY A 149 -16.45 6.96 5.98
CA GLY A 149 -17.72 6.57 6.57
C GLY A 149 -17.60 6.15 8.04
N ARG A 150 -17.85 4.88 8.35
CA ARG A 150 -17.65 4.29 9.70
C ARG A 150 -16.28 3.59 9.86
N GLY A 151 -15.46 3.66 8.82
CA GLY A 151 -14.13 3.11 8.72
C GLY A 151 -13.09 4.02 9.36
N ARG A 152 -11.85 3.53 9.33
CA ARG A 152 -10.68 4.24 9.83
C ARG A 152 -9.51 4.00 8.90
N VAL A 153 -8.92 5.07 8.37
CA VAL A 153 -7.91 5.01 7.31
C VAL A 153 -6.72 5.89 7.65
N LEU A 154 -5.51 5.35 7.57
CA LEU A 154 -4.28 6.10 7.53
C LEU A 154 -4.04 6.61 6.12
N VAL A 155 -3.61 7.86 5.99
CA VAL A 155 -3.11 8.39 4.72
C VAL A 155 -1.82 9.17 4.94
N VAL A 156 -0.92 9.05 3.97
CA VAL A 156 0.27 9.89 3.80
C VAL A 156 0.25 10.45 2.39
N VAL A 157 0.67 11.70 2.23
CA VAL A 157 0.59 12.45 0.99
C VAL A 157 1.97 12.98 0.64
N TYR A 158 2.36 12.80 -0.60
CA TYR A 158 3.61 13.27 -1.17
C TYR A 158 3.35 14.04 -2.45
N GLU A 159 4.20 15.03 -2.74
CA GLU A 159 4.34 15.56 -4.09
C GLU A 159 5.44 14.81 -4.83
N ILE A 160 5.17 14.51 -6.09
CA ILE A 160 6.16 14.05 -7.04
C ILE A 160 6.44 15.24 -7.96
N LYS A 161 7.72 15.57 -8.09
CA LYS A 161 8.21 16.46 -9.13
C LYS A 161 8.86 15.59 -10.19
N ASP A 162 8.62 15.90 -11.45
CA ASP A 162 9.53 15.40 -12.46
C ASP A 162 10.89 16.03 -12.17
N ASP A 163 11.92 15.20 -12.08
CA ASP A 163 13.28 15.68 -12.14
C ASP A 163 13.45 16.35 -13.51
N GLN A 164 13.25 17.66 -13.55
CA GLN A 164 13.89 18.47 -14.57
C GLN A 164 15.38 18.57 -14.22
N GLU A 165 16.07 17.43 -14.28
CA GLU A 165 17.53 17.41 -14.31
C GLU A 165 18.00 17.20 -15.75
N ASN A 166 18.34 18.36 -16.34
CA ASN A 166 19.18 18.64 -17.52
C ASN A 166 18.62 18.43 -18.92
#